data_AF-A0A0Q5EXX9-F1
#
_entry.id   AF-A0A0Q5EXX9-F1
#
_cell.length_a   1.000
_cell.length_b   1.000
_cell.length_c   1.000
_cell.angle_alpha   90.00
_cell.angle_beta   90.00
_cell.angle_gamma   90.00
#
_symmetry.space_group_name_H-M   'P 1'
#
loop_
_entity.id
_entity.type
_entity.pdbx_description
1 polymer ?
#
loop_
_entity_poly.entity_id
_entity_poly.type
_entity_poly.pdbx_seq_one_letter_code
_entity_poly.pdbx_strand_id
1 'polypeptide(L)'
;MMMLALAGCAPGASTGLTVTYEVDGAERIVTLDPDQITCDDGSAHGLAISNDPQGRFSIGLDGPRRGSVGVGSDDGLVLFEATGLDLSASGTVLTVGASEGEVSLVEGWAPGDDVNASADDAEQYSAVLSGSISCDDPVTVPTPEPESSGSTPPVGVSVRFTAGDTVHLAAFVPGDVSCDARVSATGVEPNPGTISFDSSGRVQMTVTDEAGTTEFRADGVEVAAESDGSYWLRDLEGDVKFWEGQTGGTLSPDDAETGTGTLSALIVCP
;
A
#
# COMPACT_ATOMS: atom_id res chain seq x y z
N MET A 1 -44.40 20.27 -3.57
CA MET A 1 -44.42 18.80 -3.77
C MET A 1 -43.34 18.50 -4.78
N MET A 2 -42.15 18.14 -4.31
CA MET A 2 -40.94 18.01 -5.12
C MET A 2 -40.70 16.51 -5.29
N MET A 3 -40.81 16.02 -6.52
CA MET A 3 -40.59 14.61 -6.86
C MET A 3 -39.11 14.28 -6.65
N LEU A 4 -38.83 13.33 -5.75
CA LEU A 4 -37.56 12.62 -5.73
C LEU A 4 -37.53 11.74 -7.00
N ALA A 5 -36.60 12.05 -7.91
CA ALA A 5 -36.23 11.13 -8.95
C ALA A 5 -35.32 10.06 -8.33
N LEU A 6 -35.78 8.80 -8.28
CA LEU A 6 -34.92 7.66 -8.03
C LEU A 6 -33.96 7.55 -9.23
N ALA A 7 -32.70 7.91 -9.03
CA ALA A 7 -31.64 7.57 -9.96
C ALA A 7 -31.46 6.05 -9.90
N GLY A 8 -31.75 5.38 -11.03
CA GLY A 8 -31.55 3.95 -11.18
C GLY A 8 -30.06 3.59 -11.16
N CYS A 9 -29.73 2.51 -10.46
CA CYS A 9 -28.43 1.85 -10.49
C CYS A 9 -28.06 1.54 -11.94
N ALA A 10 -27.00 2.17 -12.45
CA ALA A 10 -26.35 1.73 -13.67
C ALA A 10 -25.31 0.67 -13.28
N PRO A 11 -25.43 -0.58 -13.75
CA PRO A 11 -24.42 -1.60 -13.46
C PRO A 11 -23.12 -1.20 -14.16
N GLY A 12 -22.13 -0.75 -13.40
CA GLY A 12 -20.76 -0.62 -13.89
C GLY A 12 -20.25 -2.01 -14.27
N ALA A 13 -19.65 -2.14 -15.45
CA ALA A 13 -18.99 -3.40 -15.83
C ALA A 13 -17.86 -3.69 -14.83
N SER A 14 -18.00 -4.75 -14.04
CA SER A 14 -16.90 -5.31 -13.26
C SER A 14 -16.03 -6.17 -14.16
N THR A 15 -14.72 -6.00 -14.12
CA THR A 15 -13.76 -6.99 -14.65
C THR A 15 -13.40 -7.89 -13.48
N GLY A 16 -14.15 -8.97 -13.27
CA GLY A 16 -14.23 -9.78 -12.03
C GLY A 16 -12.91 -10.17 -11.35
N LEU A 17 -13.04 -10.75 -10.16
CA LEU A 17 -11.91 -11.22 -9.36
C LEU A 17 -11.47 -12.61 -9.81
N THR A 18 -10.20 -12.79 -10.11
CA THR A 18 -9.64 -14.06 -10.58
C THR A 18 -8.67 -14.61 -9.54
N VAL A 19 -8.90 -15.85 -9.13
CA VAL A 19 -8.01 -16.65 -8.28
C VAL A 19 -7.31 -17.69 -9.15
N THR A 20 -5.98 -17.64 -9.18
CA THR A 20 -5.14 -18.62 -9.86
C THR A 20 -4.38 -19.44 -8.83
N TYR A 21 -4.40 -20.77 -8.94
CA TYR A 21 -3.71 -21.68 -8.03
C TYR A 21 -3.22 -22.91 -8.79
N GLU A 22 -2.27 -23.66 -8.23
CA GLU A 22 -1.71 -24.87 -8.85
C GLU A 22 -2.08 -26.12 -8.05
N VAL A 23 -2.62 -27.14 -8.73
CA VAL A 23 -2.87 -28.47 -8.17
C VAL A 23 -2.09 -29.49 -9.00
N ASP A 24 -1.22 -30.27 -8.36
CA ASP A 24 -0.42 -31.32 -9.01
C ASP A 24 0.38 -30.85 -10.25
N GLY A 25 0.88 -29.61 -10.26
CA GLY A 25 1.62 -29.05 -11.39
C GLY A 25 0.73 -28.53 -12.54
N ALA A 26 -0.59 -28.46 -12.34
CA ALA A 26 -1.53 -27.90 -13.29
C ALA A 26 -2.18 -26.62 -12.74
N GLU A 27 -2.06 -25.53 -13.49
CA GLU A 27 -2.70 -24.25 -13.18
C GLU A 27 -4.23 -24.36 -13.28
N ARG A 28 -4.90 -23.80 -12.28
CA ARG A 28 -6.35 -23.69 -12.15
C ARG A 28 -6.71 -22.22 -11.98
N ILE A 29 -7.78 -21.81 -12.64
CA ILE A 29 -8.25 -20.42 -12.65
C ILE A 29 -9.74 -20.44 -12.34
N VAL A 30 -10.13 -19.65 -11.33
CA VAL A 30 -11.53 -19.41 -11.00
C VAL A 30 -11.78 -17.92 -11.04
N THR A 31 -12.78 -17.50 -11.82
CA THR A 31 -13.20 -16.11 -11.91
C THR A 31 -14.54 -15.93 -11.22
N LEU A 32 -14.58 -14.99 -10.29
CA LEU A 32 -15.76 -14.50 -9.60
C LEU A 32 -16.18 -13.18 -10.22
N ASP A 33 -17.35 -13.15 -10.83
CA ASP A 33 -17.99 -11.93 -11.33
C ASP A 33 -19.08 -11.50 -10.34
N PRO A 34 -18.82 -10.58 -9.40
CA PRO A 34 -19.83 -10.15 -8.44
C PRO A 34 -20.89 -9.24 -9.09
N ASP A 35 -22.16 -9.51 -8.82
CA ASP A 35 -23.31 -8.73 -9.31
C ASP A 35 -23.93 -7.83 -8.23
N GLN A 36 -23.54 -8.03 -6.97
CA GLN A 36 -23.94 -7.20 -5.84
C GLN A 36 -22.68 -6.77 -5.10
N ILE A 37 -22.29 -5.52 -5.27
CA ILE A 37 -21.07 -4.96 -4.70
C ILE A 37 -21.46 -3.81 -3.76
N THR A 38 -20.81 -3.74 -2.61
CA THR A 38 -20.94 -2.62 -1.69
C THR A 38 -19.53 -2.22 -1.25
N CYS A 39 -19.23 -0.94 -1.39
CA CYS A 39 -17.95 -0.36 -1.02
C CYS A 39 -18.23 0.75 0.00
N ASP A 40 -17.52 0.69 1.11
CA ASP A 40 -17.51 1.72 2.15
C ASP A 40 -16.07 2.17 2.39
N ASP A 41 -15.88 3.14 3.29
CA ASP A 41 -14.57 3.75 3.54
C ASP A 41 -13.51 2.73 4.01
N GLY A 42 -13.91 1.60 4.59
CA GLY A 42 -12.98 0.63 5.18
C GLY A 42 -12.94 -0.73 4.46
N SER A 43 -13.90 -1.02 3.58
CA SER A 43 -14.03 -2.33 2.96
C SER A 43 -14.79 -2.32 1.63
N ALA A 44 -14.48 -3.30 0.79
CA ALA A 44 -15.32 -3.68 -0.34
C ALA A 44 -15.75 -5.14 -0.19
N HIS A 45 -17.04 -5.40 -0.30
CA HIS A 45 -17.60 -6.74 -0.23
C HIS A 45 -18.65 -6.94 -1.30
N GLY A 46 -18.86 -8.20 -1.68
CA GLY A 46 -19.88 -8.49 -2.66
C GLY A 46 -20.17 -9.95 -2.84
N LEU A 47 -21.25 -10.21 -3.57
CA LEU A 47 -21.79 -11.52 -3.86
C LEU A 47 -21.94 -11.68 -5.36
N ALA A 48 -21.77 -12.92 -5.82
CA ALA A 48 -22.07 -13.35 -7.18
C ALA A 48 -23.24 -14.34 -7.08
N ILE A 49 -24.47 -13.86 -6.90
CA ILE A 49 -25.65 -14.73 -6.70
C ILE A 49 -26.25 -15.14 -8.05
N SER A 50 -26.26 -14.23 -9.02
CA SER A 50 -26.82 -14.48 -10.35
C SER A 50 -25.83 -15.13 -11.33
N ASN A 51 -24.57 -15.31 -10.92
CA ASN A 51 -23.51 -15.87 -11.74
C ASN A 51 -23.18 -17.33 -11.35
N ASP A 52 -22.60 -18.04 -12.30
CA ASP A 52 -22.03 -19.37 -12.12
C ASP A 52 -20.53 -19.25 -12.46
N PRO A 53 -19.62 -19.42 -11.49
CA PRO A 53 -19.85 -19.92 -10.14
C PRO A 53 -20.48 -18.91 -9.15
N GLN A 54 -21.23 -19.41 -8.17
CA GLN A 54 -21.70 -18.60 -7.04
C GLN A 54 -20.58 -18.38 -6.03
N GLY A 55 -20.52 -17.17 -5.47
CA GLY A 55 -19.47 -16.84 -4.52
C GLY A 55 -19.65 -15.52 -3.78
N ARG A 56 -18.65 -15.22 -2.94
CA ARG A 56 -18.55 -13.99 -2.16
C ARG A 56 -17.11 -13.52 -2.09
N PHE A 57 -16.92 -12.22 -1.88
CA PHE A 57 -15.62 -11.67 -1.53
C PHE A 57 -15.74 -10.62 -0.43
N SER A 58 -14.62 -10.41 0.27
CA SER A 58 -14.43 -9.31 1.22
C SER A 58 -12.99 -8.85 1.16
N ILE A 59 -12.79 -7.56 0.94
CA ILE A 59 -11.49 -6.88 0.85
C ILE A 59 -11.49 -5.74 1.86
N GLY A 60 -10.53 -5.73 2.78
CA GLY A 60 -10.25 -4.56 3.61
C GLY A 60 -9.51 -3.50 2.80
N LEU A 61 -9.97 -2.26 2.86
CA LEU A 61 -9.30 -1.12 2.21
C LEU A 61 -8.28 -0.45 3.12
N ASP A 62 -8.45 -0.62 4.44
CA ASP A 62 -7.58 -0.09 5.48
C ASP A 62 -6.72 -1.19 6.15
N GLY A 63 -5.63 -0.75 6.81
CA GLY A 63 -4.78 -1.62 7.63
C GLY A 63 -4.04 -2.69 6.82
N PRO A 64 -3.98 -3.97 7.25
CA PRO A 64 -3.26 -5.02 6.53
C PRO A 64 -3.91 -5.40 5.20
N ARG A 65 -5.03 -4.78 4.78
CA ARG A 65 -5.68 -5.06 3.47
C ARG A 65 -5.94 -6.54 3.23
N ARG A 66 -6.59 -7.19 4.20
CA ARG A 66 -6.94 -8.60 4.11
C ARG A 66 -7.94 -8.83 2.98
N GLY A 67 -7.73 -9.90 2.23
CA GLY A 67 -8.61 -10.35 1.16
C GLY A 67 -9.16 -11.73 1.43
N SER A 68 -10.43 -11.95 1.13
CA SER A 68 -11.01 -13.29 1.07
C SER A 68 -11.93 -13.43 -0.13
N VAL A 69 -11.87 -14.58 -0.81
CA VAL A 69 -12.73 -14.93 -1.94
C VAL A 69 -13.18 -16.36 -1.76
N GLY A 70 -14.50 -16.59 -1.75
CA GLY A 70 -15.09 -17.93 -1.63
C GLY A 70 -15.98 -18.22 -2.83
N VAL A 71 -15.66 -19.26 -3.60
CA VAL A 71 -16.29 -19.56 -4.89
C VAL A 71 -16.48 -21.06 -5.03
N GLY A 72 -17.68 -21.50 -5.37
CA GLY A 72 -17.92 -22.91 -5.72
C GLY A 72 -17.56 -23.17 -7.18
N SER A 73 -16.54 -23.98 -7.47
CA SER A 73 -16.13 -24.36 -8.82
C SER A 73 -16.48 -25.81 -9.14
N ASP A 74 -16.19 -26.24 -10.38
CA ASP A 74 -16.30 -27.65 -10.78
C ASP A 74 -15.38 -28.58 -9.96
N ASP A 75 -14.29 -28.05 -9.41
CA ASP A 75 -13.32 -28.80 -8.60
C ASP A 75 -13.73 -28.82 -7.11
N GLY A 76 -14.72 -28.03 -6.69
CA GLY A 76 -15.20 -27.94 -5.30
C GLY A 76 -15.28 -26.51 -4.79
N LEU A 77 -15.28 -26.32 -3.46
CA LEU A 77 -15.29 -24.97 -2.87
C LEU A 77 -13.86 -24.44 -2.76
N VAL A 78 -13.60 -23.33 -3.45
CA VAL A 78 -12.33 -22.60 -3.42
C VAL A 78 -12.44 -21.45 -2.42
N LEU A 79 -11.61 -21.47 -1.38
CA LEU A 79 -11.53 -20.43 -0.36
C LEU A 79 -10.15 -19.79 -0.36
N PHE A 80 -10.01 -18.63 -0.98
CA PHE A 80 -8.79 -17.83 -0.97
C PHE A 80 -8.77 -16.91 0.25
N GLU A 81 -7.61 -16.82 0.91
CA GLU A 81 -7.31 -15.82 1.94
C GLU A 81 -5.92 -15.21 1.72
N ALA A 82 -5.80 -13.89 1.92
CA ALA A 82 -4.54 -13.16 1.92
C ALA A 82 -4.50 -12.13 3.03
N THR A 83 -3.30 -11.92 3.58
CA THR A 83 -3.06 -10.94 4.66
C THR A 83 -2.54 -9.60 4.17
N GLY A 84 -2.34 -9.43 2.86
CA GLY A 84 -1.89 -8.19 2.24
C GLY A 84 -2.20 -8.16 0.75
N LEU A 85 -3.15 -7.31 0.35
CA LEU A 85 -3.49 -7.11 -1.06
C LEU A 85 -2.83 -5.85 -1.62
N ASP A 86 -2.33 -5.97 -2.84
CA ASP A 86 -1.95 -4.82 -3.67
C ASP A 86 -3.23 -4.18 -4.24
N LEU A 87 -3.57 -3.01 -3.72
CA LEU A 87 -4.82 -2.31 -4.03
C LEU A 87 -4.52 -0.93 -4.62
N SER A 88 -5.24 -0.59 -5.69
CA SER A 88 -5.29 0.76 -6.25
C SER A 88 -6.73 1.13 -6.61
N ALA A 89 -7.06 2.41 -6.60
CA ALA A 89 -8.39 2.89 -6.98
C ALA A 89 -8.32 4.06 -7.96
N SER A 90 -9.30 4.13 -8.86
CA SER A 90 -9.48 5.22 -9.82
C SER A 90 -10.96 5.50 -10.02
N GLY A 91 -11.44 6.62 -9.49
CA GLY A 91 -12.87 6.94 -9.46
C GLY A 91 -13.66 5.86 -8.73
N THR A 92 -14.57 5.20 -9.42
CA THR A 92 -15.43 4.14 -8.86
C THR A 92 -14.85 2.73 -9.02
N VAL A 93 -13.62 2.59 -9.53
CA VAL A 93 -13.02 1.28 -9.81
C VAL A 93 -11.94 0.98 -8.78
N LEU A 94 -12.10 -0.13 -8.05
CA LEU A 94 -11.07 -0.74 -7.21
C LEU A 94 -10.35 -1.84 -8.00
N THR A 95 -9.02 -1.81 -8.02
CA THR A 95 -8.17 -2.79 -8.70
C THR A 95 -7.35 -3.54 -7.66
N VAL A 96 -7.37 -4.87 -7.76
CA VAL A 96 -6.52 -5.80 -7.02
C VAL A 96 -5.37 -6.22 -7.94
N GLY A 97 -4.17 -5.76 -7.66
CA GLY A 97 -2.94 -6.24 -8.28
C GLY A 97 -2.68 -7.70 -7.94
N ALA A 98 -1.75 -8.34 -8.66
CA ALA A 98 -1.39 -9.73 -8.39
C ALA A 98 -0.88 -9.89 -6.96
N SER A 99 -1.71 -10.49 -6.10
CA SER A 99 -1.46 -10.60 -4.66
C SER A 99 -1.41 -12.06 -4.24
N GLU A 100 -0.32 -12.44 -3.56
CA GLU A 100 -0.12 -13.80 -3.06
C GLU A 100 -1.05 -14.10 -1.87
N GLY A 101 -1.51 -15.34 -1.79
CA GLY A 101 -2.30 -15.86 -0.69
C GLY A 101 -2.39 -17.38 -0.76
N GLU A 102 -3.31 -17.95 0.00
CA GLU A 102 -3.51 -19.40 0.05
C GLU A 102 -4.96 -19.73 -0.28
N VAL A 103 -5.16 -20.81 -1.02
CA VAL A 103 -6.45 -21.40 -1.33
C VAL A 103 -6.62 -22.68 -0.51
N SER A 104 -7.73 -22.81 0.19
CA SER A 104 -8.24 -24.09 0.68
C SER A 104 -9.24 -24.64 -0.33
N LEU A 105 -8.99 -25.83 -0.87
CA LEU A 105 -9.89 -26.52 -1.79
C LEU A 105 -10.64 -27.63 -1.05
N VAL A 106 -11.97 -27.47 -0.93
CA VAL A 106 -12.85 -28.53 -0.43
C VAL A 106 -13.40 -29.31 -1.63
N GLU A 107 -12.70 -30.38 -1.99
CA GLU A 107 -13.11 -31.26 -3.09
C GLU A 107 -14.52 -31.83 -2.86
N GLY A 108 -15.29 -31.93 -3.95
CA GLY A 108 -16.61 -32.57 -3.93
C GLY A 108 -17.72 -31.75 -3.27
N TRP A 109 -17.45 -30.50 -2.89
CA TRP A 109 -18.49 -29.56 -2.46
C TRP A 109 -19.37 -29.13 -3.63
N ALA A 110 -20.69 -29.12 -3.43
CA ALA A 110 -21.66 -28.63 -4.40
C ALA A 110 -22.61 -27.56 -3.79
N PRO A 111 -23.18 -26.66 -4.62
CA PRO A 111 -24.21 -25.73 -4.19
C PRO A 111 -25.42 -26.46 -3.56
N GLY A 112 -25.56 -26.36 -2.24
CA GLY A 112 -26.60 -27.06 -1.46
C GLY A 112 -26.06 -27.92 -0.33
N ASP A 113 -24.75 -28.21 -0.31
CA ASP A 113 -24.07 -28.82 0.83
C ASP A 113 -23.98 -27.84 2.01
N ASP A 114 -23.88 -28.36 3.24
CA ASP A 114 -23.84 -27.53 4.45
C ASP A 114 -22.68 -26.54 4.37
N VAL A 115 -22.96 -25.27 4.66
CA VAL A 115 -22.00 -24.15 4.64
C VAL A 115 -20.89 -24.28 5.70
N ASN A 116 -21.01 -25.29 6.57
CA ASN A 116 -20.04 -25.65 7.61
C ASN A 116 -18.95 -26.63 7.12
N ALA A 117 -18.74 -26.79 5.82
CA ALA A 117 -17.56 -27.49 5.33
C ALA A 117 -16.32 -26.78 5.91
N SER A 118 -15.66 -27.45 6.86
CA SER A 118 -14.54 -26.84 7.57
C SER A 118 -13.34 -26.79 6.64
N ALA A 119 -12.80 -25.59 6.44
CA ALA A 119 -11.53 -25.40 5.76
C ALA A 119 -10.35 -26.07 6.50
N ASP A 120 -10.54 -26.48 7.76
CA ASP A 120 -9.49 -27.08 8.59
C ASP A 120 -8.96 -28.41 8.05
N ASP A 121 -9.78 -29.15 7.27
CA ASP A 121 -9.41 -30.44 6.66
C ASP A 121 -9.18 -30.33 5.14
N ALA A 122 -9.27 -29.12 4.57
CA ALA A 122 -9.09 -28.87 3.14
C ALA A 122 -7.61 -28.87 2.75
N GLU A 123 -7.31 -29.32 1.53
CA GLU A 123 -5.95 -29.21 1.01
C GLU A 123 -5.64 -27.75 0.66
N GLN A 124 -4.44 -27.31 1.01
CA GLN A 124 -3.99 -25.92 0.85
C GLN A 124 -3.00 -25.80 -0.30
N TYR A 125 -3.21 -24.78 -1.12
CA TYR A 125 -2.38 -24.46 -2.28
C TYR A 125 -2.05 -22.98 -2.29
N SER A 126 -0.81 -22.65 -2.65
CA SER A 126 -0.45 -21.26 -2.91
C SER A 126 -1.20 -20.73 -4.13
N ALA A 127 -1.63 -19.48 -4.02
CA ALA A 127 -2.53 -18.86 -4.98
C ALA A 127 -2.25 -17.36 -5.18
N VAL A 128 -2.79 -16.83 -6.26
CA VAL A 128 -2.72 -15.41 -6.61
C VAL A 128 -4.13 -14.89 -6.88
N LEU A 129 -4.49 -13.79 -6.23
CA LEU A 129 -5.70 -13.02 -6.51
C LEU A 129 -5.35 -11.79 -7.36
N SER A 130 -6.18 -11.50 -8.36
CA SER A 130 -6.12 -10.25 -9.13
C SER A 130 -7.48 -9.90 -9.73
N GLY A 131 -7.68 -8.66 -10.14
CA GLY A 131 -8.90 -8.26 -10.86
C GLY A 131 -9.36 -6.86 -10.50
N SER A 132 -10.62 -6.56 -10.78
CA SER A 132 -11.19 -5.25 -10.47
C SER A 132 -12.68 -5.33 -10.15
N ILE A 133 -13.16 -4.40 -9.35
CA ILE A 133 -14.59 -4.27 -9.05
C ILE A 133 -15.02 -2.82 -9.25
N SER A 134 -16.26 -2.65 -9.68
CA SER A 134 -16.89 -1.34 -9.84
C SER A 134 -17.80 -1.10 -8.63
N CYS A 135 -17.58 0.01 -7.94
CA CYS A 135 -18.39 0.48 -6.82
C CYS A 135 -19.40 1.54 -7.28
N ASP A 136 -20.43 1.78 -6.47
CA ASP A 136 -21.46 2.79 -6.78
C ASP A 136 -20.95 4.23 -6.60
N ASP A 137 -20.05 4.43 -5.62
CA ASP A 137 -19.43 5.71 -5.29
C ASP A 137 -17.90 5.64 -5.46
N PRO A 138 -17.21 6.80 -5.57
CA PRO A 138 -15.75 6.82 -5.65
C PRO A 138 -15.10 6.10 -4.47
N VAL A 139 -14.13 5.23 -4.77
CA VAL A 139 -13.40 4.46 -3.75
C VAL A 139 -12.07 5.13 -3.49
N THR A 140 -11.72 5.23 -2.21
CA THR A 140 -10.38 5.63 -1.79
C THR A 140 -9.70 4.41 -1.21
N VAL A 141 -8.48 4.14 -1.65
CA VAL A 141 -7.61 3.15 -1.02
C VAL A 141 -6.51 3.94 -0.34
N PRO A 142 -6.52 4.07 1.00
CA PRO A 142 -5.42 4.71 1.68
C PRO A 142 -4.17 3.86 1.50
N THR A 143 -3.08 4.53 1.14
CA THR A 143 -1.74 3.95 1.05
C THR A 143 -1.46 3.07 2.27
N PRO A 144 -1.01 1.80 2.09
CA PRO A 144 -0.95 0.88 3.22
C PRO A 144 0.03 1.43 4.24
N GLU A 145 -0.41 1.56 5.49
CA GLU A 145 0.53 1.77 6.59
C GLU A 145 1.54 0.60 6.57
N PRO A 146 2.85 0.88 6.55
CA PRO A 146 3.84 -0.18 6.42
C PRO A 146 3.66 -1.20 7.54
N GLU A 147 3.62 -2.48 7.19
CA GLU A 147 3.74 -3.55 8.18
C GLU A 147 5.01 -3.28 8.98
N SER A 148 4.80 -3.08 10.28
CA SER A 148 5.85 -2.88 11.29
C SER A 148 6.75 -4.10 11.30
N SER A 149 7.73 -4.11 10.41
CA SER A 149 8.90 -4.96 10.47
C SER A 149 9.84 -4.36 11.51
N GLY A 150 9.40 -4.35 12.77
CA GLY A 150 10.25 -4.11 13.94
C GLY A 150 10.98 -2.76 14.03
N SER A 151 10.79 -1.85 13.08
CA SER A 151 11.18 -0.44 13.18
C SER A 151 9.93 0.40 13.08
N THR A 152 9.71 1.23 14.09
CA THR A 152 8.68 2.28 14.15
C THR A 152 8.38 2.84 12.75
N PRO A 153 7.10 2.92 12.32
CA PRO A 153 6.77 3.56 11.04
C PRO A 153 7.41 4.95 11.01
N PRO A 154 7.99 5.39 9.88
CA PRO A 154 8.53 6.73 9.80
C PRO A 154 7.38 7.71 9.98
N VAL A 155 7.23 8.23 11.21
CA VAL A 155 6.43 9.42 11.46
C VAL A 155 7.24 10.56 10.87
N GLY A 156 7.03 10.84 9.58
CA GLY A 156 7.71 11.92 8.86
C GLY A 156 8.84 11.48 7.92
N VAL A 157 9.99 12.11 8.05
CA VAL A 157 11.14 12.00 7.14
C VAL A 157 12.30 11.37 7.89
N SER A 158 12.92 10.34 7.30
CA SER A 158 14.01 9.60 7.94
C SER A 158 15.10 9.20 6.94
N VAL A 159 16.33 9.13 7.43
CA VAL A 159 17.47 8.57 6.71
C VAL A 159 18.21 7.58 7.61
N ARG A 160 18.45 6.38 7.08
CA ARG A 160 19.33 5.38 7.68
C ARG A 160 20.63 5.36 6.92
N PHE A 161 21.77 5.46 7.61
CA PHE A 161 23.07 5.52 6.96
C PHE A 161 24.17 4.91 7.83
N THR A 162 25.32 4.66 7.22
CA THR A 162 26.52 4.21 7.93
C THR A 162 27.57 5.30 7.89
N ALA A 163 28.06 5.69 9.07
CA ALA A 163 29.20 6.60 9.24
C ALA A 163 30.24 5.89 10.13
N GLY A 164 31.46 5.76 9.62
CA GLY A 164 32.45 4.83 10.19
C GLY A 164 31.92 3.39 10.25
N ASP A 165 31.96 2.78 11.43
CA ASP A 165 31.45 1.43 11.70
C ASP A 165 30.06 1.44 12.38
N THR A 166 29.40 2.61 12.45
CA THR A 166 28.14 2.78 13.18
C THR A 166 26.99 3.04 12.21
N VAL A 167 25.85 2.39 12.47
CA VAL A 167 24.59 2.66 11.77
C VAL A 167 23.84 3.75 12.51
N HIS A 168 23.52 4.82 11.80
CA HIS A 168 22.76 5.96 12.30
C HIS A 168 21.36 5.98 11.70
N LEU A 169 20.43 6.56 12.45
CA LEU A 169 19.08 6.89 12.01
C LEU A 169 18.81 8.32 12.43
N ALA A 170 18.59 9.20 11.45
CA ALA A 170 18.23 10.58 11.69
C ALA A 170 16.83 10.85 11.10
N ALA A 171 15.96 11.50 11.87
CA ALA A 171 14.56 11.68 11.48
C ALA A 171 13.95 12.96 12.05
N PHE A 172 13.00 13.53 11.31
CA PHE A 172 12.17 14.65 11.76
C PHE A 172 10.71 14.49 11.31
N VAL A 173 9.80 15.11 12.06
CA VAL A 173 8.38 15.16 11.72
C VAL A 173 8.09 16.49 10.99
N PRO A 174 7.57 16.46 9.74
CA PRO A 174 7.11 17.67 9.06
C PRO A 174 6.01 18.40 9.83
N GLY A 175 6.18 19.69 10.04
CA GLY A 175 5.15 20.62 10.56
C GLY A 175 4.64 21.60 9.51
N ASP A 176 5.52 22.02 8.59
CA ASP A 176 5.19 22.92 7.47
C ASP A 176 5.48 22.22 6.14
N VAL A 177 4.50 22.15 5.25
CA VAL A 177 4.59 21.48 3.93
C VAL A 177 4.14 22.42 2.82
N SER A 178 4.91 22.48 1.72
CA SER A 178 4.56 23.15 0.47
C SER A 178 4.76 22.18 -0.68
N CYS A 179 3.74 21.99 -1.50
CA CYS A 179 3.71 21.05 -2.62
C CYS A 179 3.49 21.74 -3.97
N ASP A 180 4.22 22.84 -4.18
CA ASP A 180 4.25 23.55 -5.46
C ASP A 180 5.22 22.85 -6.45
N ALA A 181 5.78 23.59 -7.41
CA ALA A 181 6.76 23.05 -8.37
C ALA A 181 8.03 22.45 -7.73
N ARG A 182 8.31 22.80 -6.47
CA ARG A 182 9.32 22.17 -5.62
C ARG A 182 8.65 21.81 -4.30
N VAL A 183 8.57 20.52 -4.02
CA VAL A 183 8.01 20.05 -2.76
C VAL A 183 9.05 20.30 -1.67
N SER A 184 8.60 20.85 -0.55
CA SER A 184 9.42 21.05 0.63
C SER A 184 8.64 20.78 1.90
N ALA A 185 9.31 20.20 2.88
CA ALA A 185 8.75 19.98 4.19
C ALA A 185 9.77 20.32 5.28
N THR A 186 9.32 20.98 6.36
CA THR A 186 10.16 21.45 7.47
C THR A 186 9.61 20.95 8.80
N GLY A 187 10.46 20.41 9.65
CA GLY A 187 10.19 20.09 11.06
C GLY A 187 10.98 21.00 11.99
N VAL A 188 10.44 21.26 13.19
CA VAL A 188 11.04 22.21 14.16
C VAL A 188 11.47 21.52 15.45
N GLU A 189 10.59 20.75 16.09
CA GLU A 189 10.88 20.01 17.32
C GLU A 189 10.37 18.56 17.22
N PRO A 190 11.02 17.57 17.86
CA PRO A 190 12.24 17.69 18.67
C PRO A 190 13.52 17.83 17.84
N ASN A 191 13.49 17.40 16.57
CA ASN A 191 14.62 17.43 15.65
C ASN A 191 14.30 18.39 14.50
N PRO A 192 14.95 19.56 14.40
CA PRO A 192 14.76 20.44 13.27
C PRO A 192 15.29 19.80 11.99
N GLY A 193 14.52 19.88 10.92
CA GLY A 193 14.88 19.25 9.66
C GLY A 193 14.14 19.82 8.47
N THR A 194 14.70 19.62 7.29
CA THR A 194 14.12 20.01 6.02
C THR A 194 14.30 18.88 5.01
N ILE A 195 13.33 18.72 4.12
CA ILE A 195 13.47 17.93 2.91
C ILE A 195 12.94 18.76 1.75
N SER A 196 13.56 18.63 0.59
CA SER A 196 13.04 19.20 -0.63
C SER A 196 13.35 18.33 -1.83
N PHE A 197 12.43 18.31 -2.78
CA PHE A 197 12.64 17.66 -4.07
C PHE A 197 11.87 18.38 -5.18
N ASP A 198 12.34 18.19 -6.42
CA ASP A 198 11.76 18.82 -7.59
C ASP A 198 11.67 17.85 -8.77
N SER A 199 11.03 18.30 -9.85
CA SER A 199 10.83 17.49 -11.06
C SER A 199 12.11 17.17 -11.83
N SER A 200 13.27 17.68 -11.41
CA SER A 200 14.57 17.27 -11.97
C SER A 200 15.10 15.98 -11.33
N GLY A 201 14.38 15.47 -10.32
CA GLY A 201 14.75 14.26 -9.59
C GLY A 201 15.84 14.48 -8.55
N ARG A 202 16.06 15.73 -8.15
CA ARG A 202 16.95 16.05 -7.04
C ARG A 202 16.18 15.96 -5.73
N VAL A 203 16.71 15.18 -4.79
CA VAL A 203 16.22 15.08 -3.41
C VAL A 203 17.33 15.57 -2.49
N GLN A 204 17.01 16.48 -1.58
CA GLN A 204 17.93 16.94 -0.54
C GLN A 204 17.21 16.97 0.80
N MET A 205 17.86 16.43 1.82
CA MET A 205 17.37 16.42 3.19
C MET A 205 18.46 16.92 4.14
N THR A 206 18.07 17.65 5.17
CA THR A 206 18.93 17.98 6.31
C THR A 206 18.15 17.76 7.60
N VAL A 207 18.77 17.15 8.60
CA VAL A 207 18.17 16.98 9.93
C VAL A 207 19.24 17.16 10.99
N THR A 208 18.87 17.77 12.11
CA THR A 208 19.74 17.88 13.27
C THR A 208 19.05 17.21 14.46
N ASP A 209 19.75 16.30 15.12
CA ASP A 209 19.32 15.60 16.32
C ASP A 209 20.41 15.63 17.40
N GLU A 210 20.30 14.77 18.42
CA GLU A 210 21.27 14.67 19.51
C GLU A 210 22.62 14.08 19.06
N ALA A 211 22.63 13.25 18.02
CA ALA A 211 23.83 12.64 17.47
C ALA A 211 24.60 13.64 16.59
N GLY A 212 23.90 14.50 15.87
CA GLY A 212 24.51 15.58 15.11
C GLY A 212 23.66 16.09 13.97
N THR A 213 24.31 16.59 12.92
CA THR A 213 23.62 17.03 11.70
C THR A 213 23.87 16.04 10.56
N THR A 214 22.81 15.63 9.88
CA THR A 214 22.86 14.76 8.72
C THR A 214 22.34 15.50 7.49
N GLU A 215 23.10 15.47 6.40
CA GLU A 215 22.66 15.86 5.07
C GLU A 215 22.57 14.61 4.19
N PHE A 216 21.46 14.44 3.48
CA PHE A 216 21.27 13.41 2.47
C PHE A 216 21.01 14.06 1.13
N ARG A 217 21.58 13.50 0.07
CA ARG A 217 21.36 13.94 -1.31
C ARG A 217 21.25 12.76 -2.27
N ALA A 218 20.23 12.82 -3.12
CA ALA A 218 20.10 11.96 -4.29
C ALA A 218 19.79 12.82 -5.53
N ASP A 219 20.31 12.43 -6.68
CA ASP A 219 20.03 13.07 -7.97
C ASP A 219 19.52 12.01 -8.95
N GLY A 220 18.65 12.39 -9.90
CA GLY A 220 18.10 11.47 -10.90
C GLY A 220 17.02 10.52 -10.36
N VAL A 221 16.42 10.84 -9.22
CA VAL A 221 15.34 10.06 -8.60
C VAL A 221 14.00 10.38 -9.28
N GLU A 222 13.24 9.37 -9.66
CA GLU A 222 11.85 9.58 -10.06
C GLU A 222 10.97 9.75 -8.83
N VAL A 223 10.36 10.93 -8.70
CA VAL A 223 9.42 11.24 -7.62
C VAL A 223 8.06 11.52 -8.24
N ALA A 224 7.09 10.67 -7.93
CA ALA A 224 5.71 10.83 -8.35
C ALA A 224 4.84 11.18 -7.14
N ALA A 225 3.87 12.06 -7.37
CA ALA A 225 2.81 12.29 -6.39
C ALA A 225 1.84 11.11 -6.42
N GLU A 226 1.35 10.74 -5.25
CA GLU A 226 0.21 9.86 -5.09
C GLU A 226 -1.08 10.53 -5.60
N SER A 227 -2.14 9.73 -5.74
CA SER A 227 -3.43 10.23 -6.27
C SER A 227 -4.08 11.33 -5.43
N ASP A 228 -3.75 11.39 -4.13
CA ASP A 228 -4.18 12.43 -3.18
C ASP A 228 -3.26 13.67 -3.20
N GLY A 229 -2.23 13.67 -4.06
CA GLY A 229 -1.23 14.73 -4.16
C GLY A 229 -0.10 14.62 -3.13
N SER A 230 -0.13 13.65 -2.21
CA SER A 230 0.94 13.38 -1.25
C SER A 230 2.14 12.71 -1.92
N TYR A 231 3.25 12.61 -1.21
CA TYR A 231 4.44 11.93 -1.72
C TYR A 231 4.94 10.88 -0.75
N TRP A 232 5.21 9.70 -1.29
CA TRP A 232 5.84 8.62 -0.58
C TRP A 232 7.17 8.26 -1.20
N LEU A 233 8.24 8.63 -0.51
CA LEU A 233 9.60 8.28 -0.89
C LEU A 233 10.02 7.06 -0.08
N ARG A 234 10.45 6.00 -0.76
CA ARG A 234 10.87 4.75 -0.13
C ARG A 234 12.24 4.35 -0.60
N ASP A 235 13.05 3.99 0.37
CA ASP A 235 14.38 3.42 0.19
C ASP A 235 15.25 4.13 -0.86
N LEU A 236 15.18 5.46 -0.89
CA LEU A 236 15.95 6.25 -1.83
C LEU A 236 17.42 6.20 -1.45
N GLU A 237 18.23 5.60 -2.31
CA GLU A 237 19.68 5.56 -2.14
C GLU A 237 20.29 6.93 -2.48
N GLY A 238 21.23 7.37 -1.66
CA GLY A 238 21.91 8.64 -1.88
C GLY A 238 23.17 8.79 -1.04
N ASP A 239 23.87 9.89 -1.32
CA ASP A 239 25.06 10.31 -0.58
C ASP A 239 24.65 10.93 0.76
N VAL A 240 25.38 10.58 1.81
CA VAL A 240 25.18 11.14 3.15
C VAL A 240 26.44 11.84 3.63
N LYS A 241 26.24 12.98 4.29
CA LYS A 241 27.23 13.68 5.09
C LYS A 241 26.75 13.79 6.52
N PHE A 242 27.58 13.41 7.47
CA PHE A 242 27.27 13.44 8.88
C PHE A 242 28.32 14.24 9.65
N TRP A 243 27.86 15.15 10.50
CA TRP A 243 28.70 15.92 11.42
C TRP A 243 28.29 15.57 12.86
N GLU A 244 29.21 15.02 13.64
CA GLU A 244 28.96 14.63 15.02
C GLU A 244 28.76 15.86 15.93
N GLY A 245 27.72 15.83 16.77
CA GLY A 245 27.37 16.85 17.75
C GLY A 245 26.48 18.00 17.22
N GLN A 246 25.77 18.69 18.14
CA GLN A 246 24.94 19.85 17.80
C GLN A 246 25.80 21.00 17.26
N THR A 247 25.90 21.07 15.93
CA THR A 247 26.67 22.09 15.23
C THR A 247 25.90 23.41 15.16
N GLY A 248 26.12 24.30 16.12
CA GLY A 248 25.79 25.71 15.96
C GLY A 248 26.85 26.41 15.10
N GLY A 249 26.61 26.59 13.80
CA GLY A 249 27.53 27.32 12.90
C GLY A 249 27.52 26.86 11.44
N THR A 250 28.41 27.41 10.61
CA THR A 250 28.62 26.97 9.23
C THR A 250 29.28 25.58 9.23
N LEU A 251 28.59 24.58 8.71
CA LEU A 251 29.12 23.22 8.53
C LEU A 251 30.28 23.23 7.53
N SER A 252 31.48 22.82 7.99
CA SER A 252 32.63 22.64 7.10
C SER A 252 32.50 21.32 6.36
N PRO A 253 32.61 21.29 5.02
CA PRO A 253 32.57 20.05 4.25
C PRO A 253 33.68 19.05 4.62
N ASP A 254 34.82 19.55 5.09
CA ASP A 254 36.00 18.74 5.41
C ASP A 254 35.85 17.98 6.74
N ASP A 255 34.92 18.41 7.60
CA ASP A 255 34.66 17.81 8.91
C ASP A 255 33.52 16.75 8.85
N ALA A 256 32.97 16.51 7.66
CA ALA A 256 31.87 15.57 7.47
C ALA A 256 32.38 14.13 7.30
N GLU A 257 31.78 13.20 8.04
CA GLU A 257 31.84 11.79 7.67
C GLU A 257 30.95 11.55 6.44
N THR A 258 31.54 11.03 5.38
CA THR A 258 30.83 10.72 4.13
C THR A 258 30.46 9.26 4.08
N GLY A 259 29.26 8.97 3.60
CA GLY A 259 28.76 7.62 3.43
C GLY A 259 27.62 7.56 2.44
N THR A 260 26.97 6.40 2.40
CA THR A 260 25.71 6.22 1.68
C THR A 260 24.60 5.91 2.67
N GLY A 261 23.38 6.24 2.28
CA GLY A 261 22.21 6.00 3.09
C GLY A 261 20.96 5.80 2.27
N THR A 262 19.90 5.49 2.99
CA THR A 262 18.59 5.15 2.47
C THR A 262 17.57 6.09 3.12
N LEU A 263 16.93 6.93 2.31
CA LEU A 263 15.92 7.88 2.75
C LEU A 263 14.51 7.33 2.52
N SER A 264 13.66 7.48 3.55
CA SER A 264 12.23 7.23 3.46
C SER A 264 11.46 8.43 4.03
N ALA A 265 10.44 8.88 3.31
CA ALA A 265 9.65 10.06 3.68
C ALA A 265 8.18 9.91 3.29
N LEU A 266 7.29 10.35 4.18
CA LEU A 266 5.87 10.59 3.89
C LEU A 266 5.59 12.09 3.97
N ILE A 267 5.24 12.71 2.85
CA ILE A 267 4.91 14.14 2.75
C ILE A 267 3.44 14.29 2.38
N VAL A 268 2.61 14.68 3.35
CA VAL A 268 1.18 14.94 3.14
C VAL A 268 1.00 16.38 2.68
N CYS A 269 0.48 16.56 1.47
CA CYS A 269 0.22 17.87 0.90
C CYS A 269 -1.15 18.42 1.35
N PRO A 270 -1.22 19.68 1.83
CA PRO A 270 -2.47 20.30 2.29
C PRO A 270 -3.37 20.81 1.14
#